data_AF-A0A8I1G743-F1
#
_entry.id   AF-A0A8I1G743-F1
#
_cell.length_a   1.000
_cell.length_b   1.000
_cell.length_c   1.000
_cell.angle_alpha   90.00
_cell.angle_beta   90.00
_cell.angle_gamma   90.00
#
_symmetry.space_group_name_H-M   'P 1'
#
loop_
_entity.id
_entity.type
_entity.pdbx_description
1 polymer ?
#
loop_
_entity_poly.entity_id
_entity_poly.type
_entity_poly.pdbx_seq_one_letter_code
_entity_poly.pdbx_strand_id
1 'polypeptide(L)'
;MNNIILFKSKKHILVEENYNEFIKFCRYQLSGLTQTQDWEQYAWKGYVTFRKIGIGNKIFDSIDAMHEDYINFAKAYIRYQHTLKPLKNYGVI
;
A
#
# COMPACT_ATOMS: atom_id res chain seq x y z
N MET A 1 -31.97 11.74 0.87
CA MET A 1 -31.20 11.52 2.12
C MET A 1 -29.77 11.95 1.87
N ASN A 2 -29.26 12.86 2.70
CA ASN A 2 -27.96 13.51 2.55
C ASN A 2 -26.82 12.56 2.94
N ASN A 3 -26.21 11.87 1.97
CA ASN A 3 -24.93 11.18 2.17
C ASN A 3 -23.79 12.19 2.13
N ILE A 4 -23.75 13.09 3.11
CA ILE A 4 -22.64 14.03 3.27
C ILE A 4 -21.59 13.35 4.13
N ILE A 5 -20.48 12.96 3.50
CA ILE A 5 -19.29 12.49 4.21
C ILE A 5 -18.56 13.74 4.74
N LEU A 6 -18.74 14.00 6.03
CA LEU A 6 -18.14 15.15 6.71
C LEU A 6 -16.81 14.75 7.35
N PHE A 7 -15.70 15.14 6.72
CA PHE A 7 -14.37 15.00 7.30
C PHE A 7 -14.11 16.12 8.32
N LYS A 8 -14.41 15.87 9.60
CA LYS A 8 -13.98 16.76 10.69
C LYS A 8 -12.53 16.46 11.08
N SER A 9 -11.72 17.50 11.31
CA SER A 9 -10.43 17.37 11.97
C SER A 9 -10.65 16.73 13.36
N LYS A 10 -10.23 15.48 13.52
CA LYS A 10 -10.34 14.77 14.80
C LYS A 10 -9.09 15.09 15.62
N LYS A 11 -9.15 16.14 16.45
CA LYS A 11 -8.10 16.53 17.43
C LYS A 11 -7.66 15.39 18.37
N HIS A 12 -8.40 14.29 18.42
CA HIS A 12 -8.23 13.18 19.37
C HIS A 12 -7.77 11.86 18.73
N ILE A 13 -7.54 11.80 17.41
CA ILE A 13 -6.93 10.60 16.84
C ILE A 13 -5.42 10.74 16.96
N LEU A 14 -4.78 9.81 17.64
CA LEU A 14 -3.33 9.74 17.69
C LEU A 14 -2.79 9.44 16.28
N VAL A 15 -1.65 10.02 15.93
CA VAL A 15 -1.05 9.84 14.59
C VAL A 15 -0.90 8.35 14.25
N GLU A 16 -0.51 7.54 15.23
CA GLU A 16 -0.37 6.09 15.11
C GLU A 16 -1.71 5.38 14.86
N GLU A 17 -2.79 5.81 15.51
CA GLU A 17 -4.13 5.24 15.29
C GLU A 17 -4.60 5.53 13.86
N ASN A 18 -4.42 6.76 13.38
CA ASN A 18 -4.75 7.12 12.00
C ASN A 18 -3.96 6.29 10.99
N TYR A 19 -2.65 6.17 11.22
CA TYR A 19 -1.75 5.37 10.39
C TYR A 19 -2.19 3.89 10.33
N ASN A 20 -2.49 3.30 11.48
CA ASN A 20 -2.93 1.91 11.58
C ASN A 20 -4.32 1.70 10.96
N GLU A 21 -5.26 2.62 11.17
CA GLU A 21 -6.58 2.61 10.53
C GLU A 21 -6.47 2.67 9.00
N PHE A 22 -5.59 3.55 8.48
CA PHE A 22 -5.34 3.66 7.04
C PHE A 22 -4.82 2.35 6.44
N ILE A 23 -3.84 1.71 7.10
CA ILE A 23 -3.30 0.41 6.65
C ILE A 23 -4.39 -0.66 6.68
N LYS A 24 -5.19 -0.75 7.77
CA LYS A 24 -6.29 -1.72 7.89
C LYS A 24 -7.33 -1.52 6.80
N PHE A 25 -7.75 -0.27 6.55
CA PHE A 25 -8.67 0.08 5.48
C PHE A 25 -8.16 -0.43 4.13
N CYS A 26 -6.91 -0.12 3.77
CA CYS A 26 -6.32 -0.52 2.49
C CYS A 26 -6.08 -2.04 2.38
N ARG A 27 -5.77 -2.71 3.50
CA ARG A 27 -5.51 -4.16 3.52
C ARG A 27 -6.79 -4.99 3.39
N TYR A 28 -7.83 -4.61 4.13
CA TYR A 28 -9.01 -5.46 4.33
C TYR A 28 -10.29 -4.95 3.66
N GLN A 29 -10.42 -3.64 3.39
CA GLN A 29 -11.68 -3.04 2.92
C GLN A 29 -11.66 -2.59 1.47
N LEU A 30 -10.47 -2.37 0.88
CA LEU A 30 -10.34 -2.08 -0.55
C LEU A 30 -10.40 -3.36 -1.40
N SER A 31 -11.44 -3.46 -2.22
CA SER A 31 -11.59 -4.50 -3.25
C SER A 31 -10.88 -4.05 -4.54
N GLY A 32 -9.88 -4.80 -5.01
CA GLY A 32 -9.11 -4.45 -6.22
C GLY A 32 -8.03 -5.47 -6.60
N LEU A 33 -7.40 -5.26 -7.76
CA LEU A 33 -6.51 -6.16 -8.54
C LEU A 33 -5.40 -6.90 -7.74
N THR A 34 -5.06 -6.43 -6.54
CA THR A 34 -4.03 -7.00 -5.65
C THR A 34 -4.59 -7.91 -4.55
N GLN A 35 -5.88 -8.26 -4.58
CA GLN A 35 -6.48 -9.24 -3.64
C GLN A 35 -5.81 -10.63 -3.73
N THR A 36 -5.16 -10.93 -4.87
CA THR A 36 -4.39 -12.17 -5.10
C THR A 36 -2.96 -12.10 -4.59
N GLN A 37 -2.49 -10.94 -4.12
CA GLN A 37 -1.12 -10.77 -3.65
C GLN A 37 -1.07 -10.91 -2.13
N ASP A 38 -0.27 -11.88 -1.69
CA ASP A 38 0.02 -12.11 -0.29
C ASP A 38 0.66 -10.84 0.31
N TRP A 39 -0.04 -10.26 1.30
CA TRP A 39 0.37 -9.03 1.96
C TRP A 39 1.75 -9.16 2.60
N GLU A 40 2.16 -10.38 2.98
CA GLU A 40 3.43 -10.62 3.65
C GLU A 40 4.62 -10.66 2.66
N GLN A 41 4.36 -10.77 1.36
CA GLN A 41 5.43 -10.81 0.35
C GLN A 41 6.10 -9.45 0.15
N TYR A 42 7.42 -9.48 -0.07
CA TYR A 42 8.21 -8.31 -0.46
C TYR A 42 8.11 -7.99 -1.95
N ALA A 43 7.62 -8.92 -2.76
CA ALA A 43 7.46 -8.76 -4.19
C ALA A 43 6.02 -9.10 -4.61
N TRP A 44 5.40 -8.14 -5.28
CA TRP A 44 4.08 -8.24 -5.86
C TRP A 44 4.26 -8.39 -7.36
N LYS A 45 4.29 -9.66 -7.83
CA LYS A 45 4.65 -10.01 -9.21
C LYS A 45 3.83 -9.21 -10.22
N GLY A 46 4.53 -8.51 -11.12
CA GLY A 46 3.94 -7.65 -12.15
C GLY A 46 3.67 -6.20 -11.70
N TYR A 47 3.78 -5.89 -10.40
CA TYR A 47 3.43 -4.57 -9.86
C TYR A 47 4.62 -3.84 -9.28
N VAL A 48 5.21 -4.40 -8.23
CA VAL A 48 6.22 -3.72 -7.43
C VAL A 48 7.06 -4.72 -6.65
N THR A 49 8.32 -4.40 -6.43
CA THR A 49 9.15 -5.04 -5.41
C THR A 49 9.50 -4.00 -4.36
N PHE A 50 9.13 -4.25 -3.11
CA PHE A 50 9.35 -3.34 -1.99
C PHE A 50 10.80 -3.46 -1.51
N ARG A 51 11.70 -2.72 -2.17
CA ARG A 51 13.14 -2.68 -1.88
C ARG A 51 13.57 -1.34 -1.31
N LYS A 52 14.69 -1.35 -0.57
CA LYS A 52 15.38 -0.12 -0.11
C LYS A 52 15.77 0.73 -1.32
N ILE A 53 15.68 2.04 -1.16
CA ILE A 53 16.13 3.01 -2.17
C ILE A 53 17.64 2.85 -2.37
N GLY A 54 18.10 2.91 -3.61
CA GLY A 54 19.52 2.77 -3.98
C GLY A 54 19.97 1.33 -4.23
N ILE A 55 19.17 0.33 -3.87
CA ILE A 55 19.38 -1.04 -4.34
C ILE A 55 18.90 -1.11 -5.78
N GLY A 56 19.82 -1.01 -6.74
CA GLY A 56 19.51 -1.03 -8.18
C GLY A 56 18.78 -2.30 -8.66
N ASN A 57 18.59 -2.44 -9.96
CA ASN A 57 17.84 -3.55 -10.57
C ASN A 57 18.65 -4.86 -10.59
N LYS A 58 18.84 -5.47 -9.41
CA LYS A 58 19.39 -6.83 -9.23
C LYS A 58 18.30 -7.83 -8.83
N ILE A 59 18.67 -9.12 -8.84
CA ILE A 59 17.88 -10.22 -8.27
C ILE A 59 17.53 -9.84 -6.84
N PHE A 60 16.26 -9.98 -6.48
CA PHE A 60 15.77 -9.60 -5.16
C PHE A 60 16.31 -10.56 -4.09
N ASP A 61 16.92 -10.00 -3.05
CA ASP A 61 17.23 -10.67 -1.79
C ASP A 61 16.41 -10.04 -0.66
N SER A 62 15.98 -10.86 0.29
CA SER A 62 15.34 -10.43 1.54
C SER A 62 16.11 -9.32 2.28
N ILE A 63 17.45 -9.30 2.21
CA ILE A 63 18.26 -8.24 2.83
C ILE A 63 18.05 -6.86 2.21
N ASP A 64 17.59 -6.82 0.96
CA ASP A 64 17.28 -5.61 0.22
C ASP A 64 15.84 -5.12 0.47
N ALA A 65 15.03 -5.88 1.20
CA ALA A 65 13.65 -5.54 1.49
C ALA A 65 13.55 -4.17 2.19
N MET A 66 12.51 -3.42 1.83
CA MET A 66 12.15 -2.19 2.54
C MET A 66 11.97 -2.48 4.03
N HIS A 67 12.39 -1.55 4.89
CA HIS A 67 12.28 -1.69 6.34
C HIS A 67 10.82 -1.91 6.78
N GLU A 68 10.64 -2.68 7.86
CA GLU A 68 9.33 -3.08 8.37
C GLU A 68 8.44 -1.89 8.76
N ASP A 69 9.05 -0.81 9.27
CA ASP A 69 8.35 0.43 9.62
C ASP A 69 7.67 1.10 8.43
N TYR A 70 8.19 0.90 7.21
CA TYR A 70 7.71 1.58 6.01
C TYR A 70 6.90 0.68 5.09
N ILE A 71 7.18 -0.62 5.08
CA ILE A 71 6.64 -1.53 4.06
C ILE A 71 5.11 -1.63 4.10
N ASN A 72 4.51 -1.64 5.30
CA ASN A 72 3.06 -1.72 5.45
C ASN A 72 2.37 -0.48 4.90
N PHE A 73 2.94 0.71 5.12
CA PHE A 73 2.43 1.93 4.54
C PHE A 73 2.58 1.96 3.01
N ALA A 74 3.74 1.56 2.48
CA ALA A 74 3.97 1.51 1.04
C ALA A 74 2.96 0.59 0.33
N LYS A 75 2.71 -0.60 0.90
CA LYS A 75 1.69 -1.55 0.43
C LYS A 75 0.29 -0.94 0.45
N ALA A 76 -0.10 -0.31 1.57
CA ALA A 76 -1.39 0.36 1.71
C ALA A 76 -1.57 1.49 0.68
N TYR A 77 -0.55 2.33 0.52
CA TYR A 77 -0.55 3.44 -0.41
C TYR A 77 -0.73 2.99 -1.86
N ILE A 78 0.00 1.95 -2.30
CA ILE A 78 -0.15 1.42 -3.67
C ILE A 78 -1.57 0.90 -3.91
N ARG A 79 -2.16 0.17 -2.95
CA ARG A 79 -3.55 -0.28 -3.06
C ARG A 79 -4.52 0.89 -3.15
N TYR A 80 -4.36 1.90 -2.30
CA TYR A 80 -5.20 3.10 -2.31
C TYR A 80 -5.12 3.84 -3.65
N GLN A 81 -3.92 4.08 -4.17
CA GLN A 81 -3.71 4.72 -5.48
C GLN A 81 -4.39 3.93 -6.59
N HIS A 82 -4.29 2.61 -6.55
CA HIS A 82 -4.94 1.72 -7.51
C HIS A 82 -6.46 1.83 -7.54
N THR A 83 -7.09 1.91 -6.37
CA THR A 83 -8.55 2.05 -6.28
C THR A 83 -9.01 3.39 -6.84
N LEU A 84 -8.26 4.46 -6.60
CA LEU A 84 -8.59 5.79 -7.11
C LEU A 84 -8.31 5.95 -8.61
N LYS A 85 -7.20 5.41 -9.07
CA LYS A 85 -6.73 5.48 -10.46
C LYS A 85 -6.13 4.12 -10.83
N PRO A 86 -6.94 3.20 -11.39
CA PRO A 86 -6.42 1.94 -11.89
C PRO A 86 -5.36 2.24 -12.96
N LEU A 87 -4.11 1.91 -12.67
CA LEU A 87 -3.05 2.03 -13.66
C LEU A 87 -3.31 1.03 -14.77
N LYS A 88 -3.44 1.53 -16.01
CA LYS A 88 -3.87 0.74 -17.17
C LYS A 88 -2.88 -0.34 -17.58
N ASN A 89 -1.58 -0.18 -17.27
CA ASN A 89 -0.50 -1.05 -17.75
C ASN A 89 0.49 -1.36 -16.62
N TYR A 90 0.49 -2.59 -16.15
CA TYR A 90 1.54 -3.13 -15.29
C TYR A 90 2.40 -4.11 -16.08
N GLY A 91 3.71 -3.90 -16.08
CA GLY A 91 4.67 -4.86 -16.64
C GLY A 91 4.70 -4.97 -18.17
N VAL A 92 4.29 -3.94 -18.92
CA VAL A 92 4.69 -3.84 -20.33
C VAL A 92 6.15 -3.39 -20.35
N ILE A 93 7.03 -4.38 -20.40
CA ILE A 93 8.38 -4.25 -20.95
C ILE A 93 8.24 -4.40 -22.47
#